data_AF-A0A182VCD2-F1
#
_entry.id   AF-A0A182VCD2-F1
#
_cell.length_a   1.000
_cell.length_b   1.000
_cell.length_c   1.000
_cell.angle_alpha   90.00
_cell.angle_beta   90.00
_cell.angle_gamma   90.00
#
_symmetry.space_group_name_H-M   'P 1'
#
loop_
_entity.id
_entity.type
_entity.pdbx_description
1 polymer ?
#
loop_
_entity_poly.entity_id
_entity_poly.type
_entity_poly.pdbx_seq_one_letter_code
_entity_poly.pdbx_strand_id
1 'polypeptide(L)'
;MGGSDFYSMKGAIGSPLTFARAQANVVGIEDANELSSAELVEQLRKVDAYELTRSIERLKQWDIHPITMYLPVVEPPGEPESFLVEDPRAAWRRGAYAAVPWMTGSIPNEGSIITQTIYKNESLIEDFNAKFVFALPFILGTSISKEKLTGLRKRFLKNTPPSKWITKDNYAEITKLFSEAYFQYPMVKNIKQHLANRKNTSTSVYSFQFRGRYSFSTLLTGSEKSYGLSQADEMIYLFRMQLLFPEFPPGSPEAEMAQLWVKFIVDFATQESVDKIGTCYGEKCDV
;
A
#
# COMPACT_ATOMS: atom_id res chain seq x y z
N MET A 1 0.85 -13.35 -6.16
CA MET A 1 0.08 -12.54 -5.20
C MET A 1 0.80 -12.57 -3.85
N GLY A 2 1.75 -11.64 -3.66
CA GLY A 2 2.39 -11.43 -2.37
C GLY A 2 1.49 -10.53 -1.52
N GLY A 3 1.04 -11.04 -0.39
CA GLY A 3 0.07 -10.38 0.48
C GLY A 3 0.67 -9.24 1.29
N SER A 4 0.31 -8.02 0.95
CA SER A 4 0.11 -6.96 1.94
C SER A 4 -1.19 -7.25 2.69
N ASP A 5 -1.08 -7.47 4.00
CA ASP A 5 -2.17 -7.86 4.92
C ASP A 5 -3.15 -6.68 5.11
N PHE A 6 -3.94 -6.36 4.08
CA PHE A 6 -4.89 -5.24 4.06
C PHE A 6 -6.17 -5.50 4.89
N TYR A 7 -6.37 -6.70 5.44
CA TYR A 7 -7.65 -7.12 6.04
C TYR A 7 -7.81 -6.92 7.56
N SER A 8 -7.21 -5.88 8.14
CA SER A 8 -7.54 -5.51 9.52
C SER A 8 -8.75 -4.55 9.63
N MET A 9 -9.59 -4.37 8.60
CA MET A 9 -10.62 -3.33 8.63
C MET A 9 -11.97 -3.79 9.21
N LYS A 10 -12.18 -3.52 10.51
CA LYS A 10 -13.50 -3.53 11.16
C LYS A 10 -14.06 -2.09 11.19
N GLY A 11 -14.70 -1.70 10.09
CA GLY A 11 -15.47 -0.45 9.92
C GLY A 11 -16.48 -0.63 8.77
N ALA A 12 -17.07 0.42 8.21
CA ALA A 12 -17.97 0.33 7.03
C ALA A 12 -17.35 -0.41 5.82
N ILE A 13 -16.03 -0.61 5.83
CA ILE A 13 -15.20 -1.37 4.88
C ILE A 13 -15.19 -2.90 5.18
N GLY A 14 -15.67 -3.31 6.35
CA GLY A 14 -15.76 -4.71 6.78
C GLY A 14 -17.00 -5.45 6.27
N SER A 15 -17.95 -4.74 5.67
CA SER A 15 -19.16 -5.30 5.05
C SER A 15 -19.28 -4.78 3.61
N PRO A 16 -18.94 -5.59 2.60
CA PRO A 16 -18.96 -5.17 1.20
C PRO A 16 -20.35 -4.69 0.74
N LEU A 17 -21.42 -5.32 1.25
CA LEU A 17 -22.79 -4.92 0.96
C LEU A 17 -23.12 -3.54 1.57
N THR A 18 -22.68 -3.28 2.80
CA THR A 18 -22.89 -1.96 3.44
C THR A 18 -22.19 -0.87 2.64
N PHE A 19 -20.98 -1.15 2.13
CA PHE A 19 -20.26 -0.21 1.29
C PHE A 19 -20.95 0.03 -0.07
N ALA A 20 -21.39 -1.04 -0.74
CA ALA A 20 -22.15 -0.93 -2.00
C ALA A 20 -23.41 -0.08 -1.84
N ARG A 21 -24.14 -0.26 -0.72
CA ARG A 21 -25.31 0.56 -0.38
C ARG A 21 -24.95 2.01 -0.09
N ALA A 22 -23.84 2.28 0.61
CA ALA A 22 -23.36 3.64 0.84
C ALA A 22 -23.07 4.36 -0.49
N GLN A 23 -22.43 3.68 -1.43
CA GLN A 23 -22.19 4.23 -2.76
C GLN A 23 -23.48 4.45 -3.55
N ALA A 24 -24.42 3.50 -3.50
CA ALA A 24 -25.73 3.63 -4.12
C ALA A 24 -26.50 4.87 -3.62
N ASN A 25 -26.50 5.12 -2.31
CA ASN A 25 -27.08 6.34 -1.73
C ASN A 25 -26.41 7.60 -2.27
N VAL A 26 -25.08 7.60 -2.38
CA VAL A 26 -24.30 8.74 -2.88
C VAL A 26 -24.61 9.04 -4.36
N VAL A 27 -24.90 8.02 -5.18
CA VAL A 27 -25.31 8.20 -6.58
C VAL A 27 -26.82 8.40 -6.77
N GLY A 28 -27.57 8.53 -5.67
CA GLY A 28 -28.99 8.91 -5.71
C GLY A 28 -29.96 7.76 -5.98
N ILE A 29 -29.58 6.50 -5.69
CA ILE A 29 -30.51 5.37 -5.76
C ILE A 29 -31.44 5.44 -4.53
N GLU A 30 -32.74 5.58 -4.78
CA GLU A 30 -33.77 5.60 -3.74
C GLU A 30 -33.84 4.26 -3.00
N ASP A 31 -34.08 4.33 -1.68
CA ASP A 31 -34.23 3.18 -0.79
C ASP A 31 -33.12 2.11 -0.92
N ALA A 32 -31.89 2.52 -1.27
CA ALA A 32 -30.79 1.60 -1.53
C ALA A 32 -30.47 0.66 -0.35
N ASN A 33 -30.81 1.06 0.88
CA ASN A 33 -30.63 0.25 2.08
C ASN A 33 -31.69 -0.86 2.24
N GLU A 34 -32.79 -0.78 1.52
CA GLU A 34 -33.92 -1.71 1.56
C GLU A 34 -33.91 -2.67 0.37
N LEU A 35 -33.29 -2.27 -0.75
CA LEU A 35 -33.12 -3.11 -1.93
C LEU A 35 -32.43 -4.44 -1.62
N SER A 36 -32.91 -5.51 -2.27
CA SER A 36 -32.17 -6.77 -2.37
C SER A 36 -30.86 -6.55 -3.14
N SER A 37 -29.88 -7.44 -2.97
CA SER A 37 -28.61 -7.34 -3.69
C SER A 37 -28.79 -7.36 -5.21
N ALA A 38 -29.78 -8.09 -5.73
CA ALA A 38 -30.07 -8.16 -7.15
C ALA A 38 -30.62 -6.82 -7.69
N GLU A 39 -31.59 -6.23 -6.98
CA GLU A 39 -32.16 -4.92 -7.35
C GLU A 39 -31.11 -3.81 -7.24
N LEU A 40 -30.28 -3.84 -6.18
CA LEU A 40 -29.18 -2.89 -6.00
C LEU A 40 -28.21 -2.93 -7.17
N VAL A 41 -27.82 -4.13 -7.63
CA VAL A 41 -26.96 -4.31 -8.81
C VAL A 41 -27.63 -3.79 -10.08
N GLU A 42 -28.92 -4.06 -10.26
CA GLU A 42 -29.66 -3.56 -11.41
C GLU A 42 -29.68 -2.02 -11.47
N GLN A 43 -29.91 -1.36 -10.32
CA GLN A 43 -29.91 0.09 -10.23
C GLN A 43 -28.50 0.67 -10.43
N LEU A 44 -27.48 0.09 -9.81
CA LEU A 44 -26.09 0.54 -9.98
C LEU A 44 -25.61 0.42 -11.44
N ARG A 45 -26.07 -0.59 -12.19
CA ARG A 45 -25.75 -0.74 -13.62
C ARG A 45 -26.36 0.33 -14.53
N LYS A 46 -27.37 1.06 -14.05
CA LYS A 46 -27.98 2.19 -14.78
C LYS A 46 -27.20 3.49 -14.59
N VAL A 47 -26.31 3.55 -13.59
CA VAL A 47 -25.48 4.72 -13.31
C VAL A 47 -24.31 4.75 -14.29
N ASP A 48 -24.01 5.93 -14.81
CA ASP A 48 -22.83 6.12 -15.66
C ASP A 48 -21.54 5.70 -14.93
N ALA A 49 -20.63 5.03 -15.65
CA ALA A 49 -19.42 4.46 -15.06
C ALA A 49 -18.47 5.53 -14.52
N TYR A 50 -18.40 6.70 -15.16
CA TYR A 50 -17.59 7.82 -14.68
C TYR A 50 -18.20 8.40 -13.41
N GLU A 51 -19.53 8.57 -13.36
CA GLU A 51 -20.22 9.01 -12.14
C GLU A 51 -20.07 8.03 -10.98
N LEU A 52 -20.18 6.74 -11.26
CA LEU A 52 -19.98 5.69 -10.26
C LEU A 52 -18.55 5.74 -9.71
N THR A 53 -17.54 5.86 -10.57
CA THR A 53 -16.13 5.94 -10.14
C THR A 53 -15.86 7.23 -9.35
N ARG A 54 -16.32 8.38 -9.85
CA ARG A 54 -16.16 9.69 -9.20
C ARG A 54 -16.85 9.74 -7.84
N SER A 55 -17.95 9.00 -7.65
CA SER A 55 -18.68 8.97 -6.38
C SER A 55 -17.86 8.47 -5.19
N ILE A 56 -16.78 7.71 -5.44
CA ILE A 56 -15.89 7.18 -4.40
C ILE A 56 -15.27 8.31 -3.56
N GLU A 57 -15.02 9.49 -4.16
CA GLU A 57 -14.48 10.66 -3.44
C GLU A 57 -15.42 11.16 -2.34
N ARG A 58 -16.74 10.99 -2.53
CA ARG A 58 -17.74 11.37 -1.53
C ARG A 58 -17.83 10.40 -0.35
N LEU A 59 -17.14 9.26 -0.44
CA LEU A 59 -17.09 8.23 0.60
C LEU A 59 -15.79 8.28 1.43
N LYS A 60 -14.88 9.20 1.10
CA LYS A 60 -13.66 9.45 1.87
C LYS A 60 -14.00 10.08 3.23
N GLN A 61 -13.25 9.71 4.26
CA GLN A 61 -13.49 10.17 5.63
C GLN A 61 -12.66 11.41 5.97
N TRP A 62 -11.50 11.56 5.34
CA TRP A 62 -10.63 12.72 5.50
C TRP A 62 -9.66 12.80 4.33
N ASP A 63 -9.67 13.94 3.64
CA ASP A 63 -8.90 14.14 2.41
C ASP A 63 -9.09 12.93 1.46
N ILE A 64 -8.01 12.32 0.98
CA ILE A 64 -8.07 11.15 0.09
C ILE A 64 -8.26 9.81 0.81
N HIS A 65 -8.36 9.81 2.15
CA HIS A 65 -8.33 8.60 2.98
C HIS A 65 -9.72 8.07 3.34
N PRO A 66 -9.91 6.72 3.37
CA PRO A 66 -8.97 5.68 2.95
C PRO A 66 -8.60 5.74 1.45
N ILE A 67 -7.33 5.50 1.10
CA ILE A 67 -6.84 5.62 -0.30
C ILE A 67 -7.63 4.68 -1.22
N THR A 68 -7.80 3.43 -0.79
CA THR A 68 -8.54 2.40 -1.53
C THR A 68 -9.81 2.06 -0.77
N MET A 69 -10.97 2.19 -1.44
CA MET A 69 -12.27 1.88 -0.85
C MET A 69 -12.78 0.48 -1.23
N TYR A 70 -12.54 0.06 -2.47
CA TYR A 70 -12.84 -1.28 -2.97
C TYR A 70 -11.64 -2.20 -2.79
N LEU A 71 -11.80 -3.24 -1.98
CA LEU A 71 -10.77 -4.22 -1.68
C LEU A 71 -11.29 -5.61 -2.10
N PRO A 72 -10.39 -6.61 -2.30
CA PRO A 72 -10.81 -8.01 -2.38
C PRO A 72 -11.77 -8.41 -1.22
N VAL A 73 -12.56 -9.44 -1.42
CA VAL A 73 -13.51 -9.89 -0.40
C VAL A 73 -13.54 -11.40 -0.35
N VAL A 74 -13.91 -11.96 0.80
CA VAL A 74 -14.23 -13.38 0.88
C VAL A 74 -15.60 -13.59 0.25
N GLU A 75 -15.64 -14.33 -0.84
CA GLU A 75 -16.82 -14.67 -1.61
C GLU A 75 -17.57 -15.84 -0.97
N PRO A 76 -18.91 -15.90 -1.10
CA PRO A 76 -19.68 -17.05 -0.67
C PRO A 76 -19.18 -18.34 -1.35
N PRO A 77 -19.02 -19.44 -0.60
CA PRO A 77 -18.62 -20.71 -1.19
C PRO A 77 -19.71 -21.23 -2.13
N GLY A 78 -19.32 -21.76 -3.29
CA GLY A 78 -20.22 -22.41 -4.24
C GLY A 78 -20.71 -21.53 -5.39
N GLU A 79 -20.33 -20.25 -5.43
CA GLU A 79 -20.51 -19.42 -6.63
C GLU A 79 -19.57 -19.88 -7.75
N PRO A 80 -19.98 -19.80 -9.03
CA PRO A 80 -19.09 -20.07 -10.15
C PRO A 80 -17.87 -19.14 -10.12
N GLU A 81 -16.68 -19.69 -10.35
CA GLU A 81 -15.43 -18.93 -10.51
C GLU A 81 -15.01 -18.06 -9.31
N SER A 82 -15.46 -18.37 -8.08
CA SER A 82 -15.00 -17.64 -6.89
C SER A 82 -13.48 -17.65 -6.76
N PHE A 83 -12.91 -16.47 -6.53
CA PHE A 83 -11.48 -16.26 -6.43
C PHE A 83 -10.96 -16.42 -5.00
N LEU A 84 -11.60 -15.78 -4.00
CA LEU A 84 -11.24 -15.86 -2.58
C LEU A 84 -12.42 -16.42 -1.76
N VAL A 85 -12.45 -17.72 -1.49
CA VAL A 85 -13.55 -18.38 -0.74
C VAL A 85 -13.29 -18.54 0.76
N GLU A 86 -12.13 -18.11 1.26
CA GLU A 86 -11.79 -18.12 2.68
C GLU A 86 -10.88 -16.96 3.08
N ASP A 87 -10.71 -16.72 4.38
CA ASP A 87 -9.77 -15.70 4.87
C ASP A 87 -8.34 -16.06 4.42
N PRO A 88 -7.65 -15.20 3.65
CA PRO A 88 -6.32 -15.48 3.13
C PRO A 88 -5.29 -15.73 4.24
N ARG A 89 -5.51 -15.20 5.45
CA ARG A 89 -4.64 -15.46 6.61
C ARG A 89 -4.80 -16.88 7.12
N ALA A 90 -5.99 -17.48 6.97
CA ALA A 90 -6.22 -18.89 7.32
C ALA A 90 -5.56 -19.80 6.29
N ALA A 91 -5.77 -19.52 4.99
CA ALA A 91 -5.11 -20.23 3.89
C ALA A 91 -3.59 -20.20 4.04
N TRP A 92 -3.01 -19.00 4.25
CA TRP A 92 -1.58 -18.80 4.45
C TRP A 92 -1.02 -19.60 5.63
N ARG A 93 -1.68 -19.53 6.79
CA ARG A 93 -1.26 -20.29 7.99
C ARG A 93 -1.23 -21.79 7.78
N ARG A 94 -2.15 -22.35 6.98
CA ARG A 94 -2.21 -23.79 6.68
C ARG A 94 -1.31 -24.23 5.52
N GLY A 95 -0.64 -23.29 4.85
CA GLY A 95 0.16 -23.62 3.66
C GLY A 95 -0.69 -23.92 2.43
N ALA A 96 -1.88 -23.33 2.34
CA ALA A 96 -2.76 -23.43 1.17
C ALA A 96 -2.38 -22.35 0.15
N TYR A 97 -1.13 -22.39 -0.30
CA TYR A 97 -0.56 -21.55 -1.35
C TYR A 97 0.24 -22.41 -2.31
N ALA A 98 0.54 -21.87 -3.49
CA ALA A 98 1.43 -22.53 -4.44
C ALA A 98 2.82 -22.71 -3.81
N ALA A 99 3.35 -23.93 -3.87
CA ALA A 99 4.69 -24.24 -3.39
C ALA A 99 5.73 -23.83 -4.46
N VAL A 100 6.00 -22.53 -4.54
CA VAL A 100 7.00 -21.94 -5.45
C VAL A 100 7.97 -21.05 -4.68
N PRO A 101 9.21 -20.84 -5.16
CA PRO A 101 10.11 -19.83 -4.59
C PRO A 101 9.43 -18.47 -4.50
N TRP A 102 9.69 -17.75 -3.41
CA TRP A 102 9.05 -16.46 -3.15
C TRP A 102 10.09 -15.38 -2.89
N MET A 103 10.02 -14.29 -3.64
CA MET A 103 10.77 -13.07 -3.38
C MET A 103 9.83 -11.94 -2.97
N THR A 104 10.22 -11.20 -1.94
CA THR A 104 9.53 -9.97 -1.49
C THR A 104 10.56 -8.92 -1.10
N GLY A 105 10.15 -7.66 -0.99
CA GLY A 105 11.06 -6.62 -0.54
C GLY A 105 10.34 -5.32 -0.24
N SER A 106 11.12 -4.28 0.02
CA SER A 106 10.59 -2.96 0.35
C SER A 106 11.63 -1.87 0.08
N ILE A 107 11.16 -0.64 -0.10
CA ILE A 107 11.98 0.57 0.09
C ILE A 107 11.96 1.02 1.57
N PRO A 108 12.93 1.82 2.04
CA PRO A 108 12.98 2.25 3.46
C PRO A 108 11.78 3.07 3.93
N ASN A 109 11.15 3.81 3.02
CA ASN A 109 10.13 4.82 3.29
C ASN A 109 8.85 4.60 2.45
N GLU A 110 8.40 3.35 2.32
CA GLU A 110 7.12 2.97 1.66
C GLU A 110 5.92 3.80 2.14
N GLY A 111 5.88 4.15 3.44
CA GLY A 111 4.83 5.00 4.02
C GLY A 111 4.77 6.42 3.43
N SER A 112 5.73 6.80 2.58
CA SER A 112 5.76 8.08 1.86
C SER A 112 4.54 8.27 0.97
N ILE A 113 3.93 7.18 0.47
CA ILE A 113 2.67 7.24 -0.29
C ILE A 113 1.55 7.97 0.47
N ILE A 114 1.56 7.90 1.80
CA ILE A 114 0.61 8.59 2.68
C ILE A 114 1.15 9.95 3.10
N THR A 115 2.41 10.02 3.54
CA THR A 115 2.90 11.26 4.13
C THR A 115 3.16 12.34 3.11
N GLN A 116 3.60 12.03 1.89
CA GLN A 116 3.86 13.06 0.89
C GLN A 116 2.58 13.76 0.42
N THR A 117 1.44 13.05 0.37
CA THR A 117 0.14 13.64 -0.01
C THR A 117 -0.38 14.62 1.05
N ILE A 118 0.06 14.46 2.30
CA ILE A 118 -0.24 15.37 3.42
C ILE A 118 0.77 16.51 3.48
N TYR A 119 2.08 16.20 3.48
CA TYR A 119 3.17 17.16 3.69
C TYR A 119 3.48 18.03 2.45
N LYS A 120 2.73 17.86 1.36
CA LYS A 120 2.73 18.79 0.22
C LYS A 120 1.99 20.09 0.50
N ASN A 121 1.10 20.11 1.50
CA ASN A 121 0.25 21.25 1.81
C ASN A 121 0.28 21.55 3.31
N GLU A 122 0.69 22.75 3.70
CA GLU A 122 0.76 23.15 5.11
C GLU A 122 -0.60 23.10 5.82
N SER A 123 -1.69 23.43 5.13
CA SER A 123 -3.04 23.32 5.68
C SER A 123 -3.44 21.87 5.96
N LEU A 124 -2.97 20.91 5.16
CA LEU A 124 -3.20 19.48 5.43
C LEU A 124 -2.38 18.99 6.62
N ILE A 125 -1.17 19.51 6.82
CA ILE A 125 -0.35 19.22 8.01
C ILE A 125 -1.09 19.70 9.27
N GLU A 126 -1.63 20.92 9.24
CA GLU A 126 -2.38 21.49 10.37
C GLU A 126 -3.68 20.74 10.65
N ASP A 127 -4.46 20.44 9.61
CA ASP A 127 -5.71 19.68 9.74
C ASP A 127 -5.45 18.25 10.24
N PHE A 128 -4.41 17.58 9.73
CA PHE A 128 -4.03 16.26 10.21
C PHE A 128 -3.55 16.29 11.65
N ASN A 129 -2.81 17.32 12.08
CA ASN A 129 -2.43 17.46 13.49
C ASN A 129 -3.67 17.57 14.40
N ALA A 130 -4.65 18.39 14.00
CA ALA A 130 -5.88 18.61 14.76
C ALA A 130 -6.76 17.35 14.82
N LYS A 131 -6.81 16.58 13.72
CA LYS A 131 -7.66 15.40 13.58
C LYS A 131 -6.91 14.08 13.74
N PHE A 132 -5.64 14.07 14.12
CA PHE A 132 -4.79 12.87 14.07
C PHE A 132 -5.43 11.63 14.71
N VAL A 133 -5.99 11.79 15.91
CA VAL A 133 -6.64 10.68 16.66
C VAL A 133 -7.91 10.19 15.97
N PHE A 134 -8.67 11.09 15.36
CA PHE A 134 -9.83 10.74 14.53
C PHE A 134 -9.39 10.08 13.22
N ALA A 135 -8.29 10.57 12.64
CA ALA A 135 -7.89 10.24 11.29
C ALA A 135 -7.12 8.92 11.15
N LEU A 136 -6.22 8.68 12.10
CA LEU A 136 -5.35 7.53 12.08
C LEU A 136 -6.08 6.17 11.96
N PRO A 137 -7.22 5.91 12.64
CA PRO A 137 -7.92 4.64 12.53
C PRO A 137 -8.41 4.28 11.12
N PHE A 138 -8.96 5.22 10.36
CA PHE A 138 -9.44 4.92 9.00
C PHE A 138 -8.32 4.96 7.98
N ILE A 139 -7.24 5.72 8.24
CA ILE A 139 -6.01 5.58 7.44
C ILE A 139 -5.54 4.13 7.62
N LEU A 140 -5.13 3.75 8.83
CA LEU A 140 -4.60 2.41 9.13
C LEU A 140 -5.62 1.27 8.96
N GLY A 141 -6.89 1.58 8.75
CA GLY A 141 -7.96 0.59 8.64
C GLY A 141 -8.09 -0.26 9.91
N THR A 142 -7.90 0.31 11.10
CA THR A 142 -8.00 -0.43 12.37
C THR A 142 -8.39 0.47 13.53
N SER A 143 -9.17 -0.06 14.48
CA SER A 143 -9.50 0.67 15.71
C SER A 143 -8.26 0.83 16.60
N ILE A 144 -8.05 2.04 17.12
CA ILE A 144 -6.88 2.37 17.93
C ILE A 144 -7.34 2.81 19.31
N SER A 145 -6.97 2.04 20.34
CA SER A 145 -7.26 2.40 21.73
C SER A 145 -6.31 3.49 22.23
N LYS A 146 -6.63 4.12 23.36
CA LYS A 146 -5.78 5.14 23.99
C LYS A 146 -4.40 4.60 24.37
N GLU A 147 -4.33 3.34 24.80
CA GLU A 147 -3.09 2.66 25.16
C GLU A 147 -2.21 2.45 23.92
N LYS A 148 -2.81 2.05 22.79
CA LYS A 148 -2.11 1.93 21.51
C LYS A 148 -1.60 3.28 21.02
N LEU A 149 -2.38 4.36 21.11
CA LEU A 149 -1.93 5.71 20.77
C LEU A 149 -0.73 6.15 21.61
N THR A 150 -0.76 5.88 22.92
CA THR A 150 0.38 6.15 23.81
C THR A 150 1.62 5.37 23.39
N GLY A 151 1.46 4.09 23.04
CA GLY A 151 2.54 3.24 22.54
C GLY A 151 3.13 3.73 21.21
N LEU A 152 2.27 4.13 20.26
CA LEU A 152 2.68 4.71 18.97
C LEU A 152 3.50 5.97 19.19
N ARG A 153 3.01 6.89 20.03
CA ARG A 153 3.73 8.11 20.37
C ARG A 153 5.12 7.81 20.91
N LYS A 154 5.20 6.96 21.94
CA LYS A 154 6.47 6.57 22.58
C LYS A 154 7.48 5.95 21.60
N ARG A 155 6.99 5.18 20.63
CA ARG A 155 7.84 4.48 19.66
C ARG A 155 8.34 5.39 18.54
N PHE A 156 7.44 6.18 17.96
CA PHE A 156 7.70 6.88 16.69
C PHE A 156 7.96 8.37 16.86
N LEU A 157 7.31 9.03 17.81
CA LEU A 157 7.30 10.49 17.94
C LEU A 157 8.29 10.96 19.01
N LYS A 158 9.57 10.69 18.80
CA LYS A 158 10.63 10.98 19.78
C LYS A 158 11.02 12.45 19.78
N ASN A 159 11.01 13.07 18.60
CA ASN A 159 11.41 14.46 18.38
C ASN A 159 10.19 15.39 18.20
N THR A 160 8.97 14.84 18.24
CA THR A 160 7.73 15.61 18.13
C THR A 160 7.26 16.08 19.52
N PRO A 161 6.98 17.39 19.72
CA PRO A 161 6.52 17.93 21.00
C PRO A 161 5.27 17.22 21.54
N PRO A 162 5.17 16.92 22.86
CA PRO A 162 4.04 16.22 23.49
C PRO A 162 2.64 16.73 23.11
N SER A 163 2.52 18.02 22.82
CA SER A 163 1.28 18.70 22.45
C SER A 163 0.85 18.50 20.99
N LYS A 164 1.71 17.94 20.14
CA LYS A 164 1.44 17.74 18.70
C LYS A 164 1.61 16.27 18.31
N TRP A 165 0.86 15.86 17.30
CA TRP A 165 1.06 14.59 16.60
C TRP A 165 1.82 14.80 15.30
N ILE A 166 1.57 15.93 14.64
CA ILE A 166 2.11 16.28 13.33
C ILE A 166 2.71 17.69 13.41
N THR A 167 3.88 17.86 12.81
CA THR A 167 4.56 19.15 12.61
C THR A 167 5.09 19.23 11.19
N LYS A 168 5.57 20.40 10.76
CA LYS A 168 6.22 20.54 9.45
C LYS A 168 7.49 19.68 9.35
N ASP A 169 8.12 19.39 10.48
CA ASP A 169 9.46 18.79 10.54
C ASP A 169 9.46 17.29 10.89
N ASN A 170 8.36 16.73 11.37
CA ASN A 170 8.30 15.32 11.80
C ASN A 170 7.92 14.33 10.67
N TYR A 171 8.07 14.74 9.41
CA TYR A 171 7.79 13.91 8.22
C TYR A 171 8.40 12.51 8.32
N ALA A 172 9.67 12.40 8.71
CA ALA A 172 10.36 11.11 8.80
C ALA A 172 9.77 10.20 9.89
N GLU A 173 9.35 10.75 11.03
CA GLU A 173 8.75 9.98 12.14
C GLU A 173 7.40 9.40 11.74
N ILE A 174 6.56 10.21 11.08
CA ILE A 174 5.24 9.80 10.59
C ILE A 174 5.36 8.82 9.42
N THR A 175 6.30 9.08 8.51
CA THR A 175 6.58 8.17 7.39
C THR A 175 7.00 6.80 7.91
N LYS A 176 7.87 6.76 8.93
CA LYS A 176 8.28 5.50 9.56
C LYS A 176 7.11 4.75 10.19
N LEU A 177 6.19 5.44 10.88
CA LEU A 177 4.98 4.83 11.43
C LEU A 177 4.18 4.13 10.33
N PHE A 178 3.92 4.82 9.21
CA PHE A 178 3.15 4.26 8.11
C PHE A 178 3.90 3.16 7.34
N SER A 179 5.21 3.31 7.13
CA SER A 179 6.06 2.24 6.55
C SER A 179 5.97 0.96 7.36
N GLU A 180 6.08 1.07 8.70
CA GLU A 180 5.98 -0.08 9.58
C GLU A 180 4.58 -0.70 9.57
N ALA A 181 3.53 0.13 9.63
CA ALA A 181 2.16 -0.35 9.73
C ALA A 181 1.68 -1.06 8.45
N TYR A 182 1.91 -0.48 7.27
CA TYR A 182 1.37 -0.99 6.01
C TYR A 182 2.24 -2.00 5.29
N PHE A 183 3.56 -1.92 5.46
CA PHE A 183 4.49 -2.63 4.59
C PHE A 183 5.41 -3.56 5.40
N GLN A 184 6.19 -3.01 6.32
CA GLN A 184 7.24 -3.79 6.97
C GLN A 184 6.68 -4.83 7.96
N TYR A 185 5.73 -4.47 8.82
CA TYR A 185 5.10 -5.42 9.75
C TYR A 185 4.41 -6.59 9.02
N PRO A 186 3.50 -6.37 8.06
CA PRO A 186 2.86 -7.47 7.36
C PRO A 186 3.86 -8.31 6.54
N MET A 187 4.83 -7.69 5.86
CA MET A 187 5.87 -8.43 5.14
C MET A 187 6.65 -9.37 6.08
N VAL A 188 7.20 -8.85 7.18
CA VAL A 188 7.98 -9.65 8.15
C VAL A 188 7.12 -10.74 8.79
N LYS A 189 5.87 -10.43 9.14
CA LYS A 189 4.93 -11.41 9.70
C LYS A 189 4.66 -12.54 8.70
N ASN A 190 4.41 -12.23 7.43
CA ASN A 190 4.13 -13.21 6.39
C ASN A 190 5.36 -14.08 6.09
N ILE A 191 6.56 -13.50 6.03
CA ILE A 191 7.83 -14.26 5.92
C ILE A 191 7.97 -15.23 7.08
N LYS A 192 7.82 -14.77 8.33
CA LYS A 192 7.94 -15.65 9.51
C LYS A 192 6.91 -16.78 9.50
N GLN A 193 5.68 -16.49 9.10
CA GLN A 193 4.63 -17.51 8.99
C GLN A 193 4.90 -18.52 7.89
N HIS A 194 5.40 -18.07 6.72
CA HIS A 194 5.80 -18.96 5.64
C HIS A 194 6.93 -19.88 6.08
N LEU A 195 8.01 -19.33 6.62
CA LEU A 195 9.18 -20.11 7.07
C LEU A 195 8.84 -21.10 8.19
N ALA A 196 7.86 -20.80 9.05
CA ALA A 196 7.39 -21.71 10.08
C ALA A 196 6.45 -22.82 9.56
N ASN A 197 5.97 -22.71 8.32
CA ASN A 197 5.09 -23.71 7.72
C ASN A 197 5.89 -24.93 7.23
N ARG A 198 5.30 -26.13 7.30
CA ARG A 198 5.92 -27.36 6.79
C ARG A 198 6.03 -27.41 5.26
N LYS A 199 5.22 -26.64 4.55
CA LYS A 199 5.20 -26.53 3.07
C LYS A 199 5.95 -25.28 2.58
N ASN A 200 6.87 -24.76 3.38
CA ASN A 200 7.62 -23.58 3.00
C ASN A 200 8.48 -23.85 1.75
N THR A 201 8.89 -22.75 1.13
CA THR A 201 9.76 -22.74 -0.04
C THR A 201 10.84 -21.68 0.16
N SER A 202 11.88 -21.70 -0.69
CA SER A 202 12.93 -20.67 -0.67
C SER A 202 12.32 -19.27 -0.65
N THR A 203 12.77 -18.43 0.28
CA THR A 203 12.29 -17.07 0.46
C THR A 203 13.46 -16.09 0.39
N SER A 204 13.40 -15.18 -0.58
CA SER A 204 14.39 -14.12 -0.76
C SER A 204 13.79 -12.77 -0.38
N VAL A 205 14.60 -11.91 0.26
CA VAL A 205 14.19 -10.56 0.65
C VAL A 205 15.13 -9.55 0.04
N TYR A 206 14.58 -8.55 -0.67
CA TYR A 206 15.36 -7.44 -1.22
C TYR A 206 15.08 -6.12 -0.49
N SER A 207 16.02 -5.19 -0.58
CA SER A 207 15.84 -3.80 -0.20
C SER A 207 16.33 -2.90 -1.33
N PHE A 208 15.41 -2.14 -1.92
CA PHE A 208 15.74 -1.21 -2.99
C PHE A 208 15.97 0.19 -2.40
N GLN A 209 17.14 0.78 -2.68
CA GLN A 209 17.56 2.06 -2.09
C GLN A 209 18.22 3.01 -3.09
N PHE A 210 18.06 2.75 -4.39
CA PHE A 210 18.61 3.64 -5.42
C PHE A 210 17.70 4.83 -5.66
N ARG A 211 18.21 6.03 -5.42
CA ARG A 211 17.50 7.28 -5.66
C ARG A 211 18.03 7.96 -6.94
N GLY A 212 17.32 7.77 -8.05
CA GLY A 212 17.61 8.52 -9.28
C GLY A 212 16.91 9.88 -9.35
N ARG A 213 17.02 10.52 -10.53
CA ARG A 213 16.42 11.84 -10.81
C ARG A 213 14.89 11.84 -10.89
N TYR A 214 14.29 10.70 -11.24
CA TYR A 214 12.85 10.57 -11.46
C TYR A 214 12.19 9.86 -10.30
N SER A 215 10.97 10.30 -9.95
CA SER A 215 10.22 9.74 -8.84
C SER A 215 8.72 9.87 -9.10
N PHE A 216 7.95 8.87 -8.68
CA PHE A 216 6.48 8.95 -8.63
C PHE A 216 5.99 10.03 -7.65
N SER A 217 6.85 10.51 -6.76
CA SER A 217 6.53 11.62 -5.84
C SER A 217 6.03 12.86 -6.57
N THR A 218 6.60 13.20 -7.74
CA THR A 218 6.18 14.38 -8.52
C THR A 218 4.76 14.23 -9.03
N LEU A 219 4.37 13.03 -9.48
CA LEU A 219 3.01 12.71 -9.92
C LEU A 219 2.01 12.72 -8.76
N LEU A 220 2.40 12.22 -7.59
CA LEU A 220 1.54 12.11 -6.41
C LEU A 220 1.33 13.45 -5.70
N THR A 221 2.32 14.34 -5.76
CA THR A 221 2.31 15.62 -5.05
C THR A 221 2.03 16.82 -5.96
N GLY A 222 2.29 16.70 -7.26
CA GLY A 222 2.29 17.83 -8.19
C GLY A 222 3.44 18.80 -7.94
N SER A 223 4.53 18.35 -7.29
CA SER A 223 5.63 19.18 -6.84
C SER A 223 6.98 18.48 -7.01
N GLU A 224 8.02 19.27 -7.31
CA GLU A 224 9.43 18.83 -7.33
C GLU A 224 10.05 18.72 -5.93
N LYS A 225 9.25 18.95 -4.86
CA LYS A 225 9.73 18.81 -3.48
C LYS A 225 10.15 17.35 -3.25
N SER A 226 11.39 17.18 -2.82
CA SER A 226 11.94 15.86 -2.50
C SER A 226 11.34 15.29 -1.21
N TYR A 227 10.79 14.07 -1.30
CA TYR A 227 10.28 13.29 -0.17
C TYR A 227 11.11 12.04 0.16
N GLY A 228 12.27 11.88 -0.48
CA GLY A 228 13.07 10.66 -0.46
C GLY A 228 12.75 9.75 -1.64
N LEU A 229 13.00 8.45 -1.47
CA LEU A 229 12.47 7.40 -2.33
C LEU A 229 10.95 7.32 -2.17
N SER A 230 10.17 7.40 -3.24
CA SER A 230 8.72 7.23 -3.18
C SER A 230 8.34 5.80 -3.49
N GLN A 231 7.15 5.40 -3.03
CA GLN A 231 6.58 4.11 -3.45
C GLN A 231 6.50 4.05 -4.99
N ALA A 232 6.85 2.90 -5.55
CA ALA A 232 6.93 2.61 -6.99
C ALA A 232 8.13 3.24 -7.73
N ASP A 233 9.04 3.97 -7.07
CA ASP A 233 10.25 4.48 -7.72
C ASP A 233 11.12 3.34 -8.28
N GLU A 234 11.13 2.18 -7.63
CA GLU A 234 11.82 0.98 -8.10
C GLU A 234 11.22 0.42 -9.41
N MET A 235 9.95 0.73 -9.72
CA MET A 235 9.30 0.31 -10.96
C MET A 235 9.79 1.08 -12.17
N ILE A 236 10.32 2.30 -11.99
CA ILE A 236 10.88 3.12 -13.07
C ILE A 236 12.11 2.43 -13.69
N TYR A 237 12.82 1.61 -12.90
CA TYR A 237 14.00 0.86 -13.34
C TYR A 237 13.68 -0.56 -13.80
N LEU A 238 12.40 -0.97 -13.74
CA LEU A 238 11.94 -2.29 -14.22
C LEU A 238 11.10 -2.18 -15.50
N PHE A 239 10.26 -1.14 -15.59
CA PHE A 239 9.35 -0.94 -16.70
C PHE A 239 9.61 0.40 -17.37
N ARG A 240 9.66 0.38 -18.71
CA ARG A 240 9.78 1.59 -19.52
C ARG A 240 8.45 2.35 -19.56
N MET A 241 8.39 3.55 -18.97
CA MET A 241 7.17 4.35 -18.81
C MET A 241 7.27 5.73 -19.48
N GLN A 242 7.42 5.76 -20.81
CA GLN A 242 7.66 6.99 -21.59
C GLN A 242 6.62 8.11 -21.43
N LEU A 243 5.38 7.75 -21.10
CA LEU A 243 4.32 8.73 -20.85
C LEU A 243 4.51 9.50 -19.54
N LEU A 244 5.29 8.95 -18.60
CA LEU A 244 5.49 9.52 -17.27
C LEU A 244 6.92 10.03 -17.07
N PHE A 245 7.92 9.32 -17.59
CA PHE A 245 9.33 9.61 -17.39
C PHE A 245 10.09 9.56 -18.72
N PRO A 246 11.10 10.44 -18.92
CA PRO A 246 11.91 10.42 -20.12
C PRO A 246 12.83 9.19 -20.13
N GLU A 247 13.38 8.90 -21.31
CA GLU A 247 14.40 7.86 -21.47
C GLU A 247 15.68 8.20 -20.69
N PHE A 248 16.32 7.19 -20.12
CA PHE A 248 17.58 7.36 -19.42
C PHE A 248 18.73 7.53 -20.42
N PRO A 249 19.55 8.59 -20.32
CA PRO A 249 20.73 8.74 -21.15
C PRO A 249 21.67 7.54 -21.00
N PRO A 250 22.30 7.05 -22.09
CA PRO A 250 23.31 6.00 -22.00
C PRO A 250 24.43 6.38 -21.01
N GLY A 251 24.75 5.46 -20.11
CA GLY A 251 25.78 5.66 -19.07
C GLY A 251 25.35 6.51 -17.88
N SER A 252 24.07 6.88 -17.76
CA SER A 252 23.58 7.51 -16.53
C SER A 252 23.41 6.49 -15.39
N PRO A 253 23.46 6.91 -14.11
CA PRO A 253 23.19 6.02 -12.99
C PRO A 253 21.83 5.31 -13.09
N GLU A 254 20.81 5.97 -13.65
CA GLU A 254 19.51 5.35 -13.90
C GLU A 254 19.55 4.24 -14.95
N ALA A 255 20.34 4.40 -16.01
CA ALA A 255 20.52 3.37 -17.02
C ALA A 255 21.26 2.15 -16.46
N GLU A 256 22.27 2.38 -15.62
CA GLU A 256 22.99 1.33 -14.90
C GLU A 256 22.08 0.60 -13.90
N MET A 257 21.32 1.35 -13.09
CA MET A 257 20.35 0.75 -12.17
C MET A 257 19.26 -0.03 -12.91
N ALA A 258 18.77 0.44 -14.06
CA ALA A 258 17.81 -0.32 -14.84
C ALA A 258 18.37 -1.68 -15.28
N GLN A 259 19.63 -1.74 -15.72
CA GLN A 259 20.27 -3.01 -16.09
C GLN A 259 20.43 -3.93 -14.88
N LEU A 260 20.93 -3.41 -13.76
CA LEU A 260 21.11 -4.15 -12.51
C LEU A 260 19.78 -4.68 -11.96
N TRP A 261 18.72 -3.86 -11.97
CA TRP A 261 17.42 -4.21 -11.41
C TRP A 261 16.66 -5.21 -12.27
N VAL A 262 16.69 -5.04 -13.59
CA VAL A 262 16.13 -6.03 -14.53
C VAL A 262 16.87 -7.36 -14.39
N LYS A 263 18.21 -7.35 -14.35
CA LYS A 263 18.99 -8.57 -14.14
C LYS A 263 18.64 -9.24 -12.81
N PHE A 264 18.54 -8.48 -11.72
CA PHE A 264 18.16 -9.00 -10.41
C PHE A 264 16.82 -9.78 -10.45
N ILE A 265 15.79 -9.21 -11.11
CA ILE A 265 14.48 -9.85 -11.24
C ILE A 265 14.53 -11.06 -12.18
N VAL A 266 15.27 -10.97 -13.31
CA VAL A 266 15.41 -12.06 -14.28
C VAL A 266 16.18 -13.25 -13.69
N ASP A 267 17.25 -13.00 -12.94
CA ASP A 267 18.02 -14.05 -12.28
C ASP A 267 17.12 -14.84 -11.33
N PHE A 268 16.35 -14.15 -10.47
CA PHE A 268 15.40 -14.84 -9.59
C PHE A 268 14.34 -15.64 -10.37
N ALA A 269 13.79 -15.06 -11.43
CA ALA A 269 12.76 -15.72 -12.24
C ALA A 269 13.28 -16.97 -12.99
N THR A 270 14.57 -17.02 -13.31
CA THR A 270 15.16 -18.09 -14.12
C THR A 270 15.97 -19.10 -13.31
N GLN A 271 16.45 -18.73 -12.13
CA GLN A 271 17.39 -19.51 -11.31
C GLN A 271 16.93 -19.70 -9.85
N GLU A 272 15.77 -19.15 -9.45
CA GLU A 272 15.25 -19.15 -8.08
C GLU A 272 16.20 -18.52 -7.04
N SER A 273 17.24 -17.85 -7.51
CA SER A 273 18.30 -17.20 -6.76
C SER A 273 18.82 -15.99 -7.54
N VAL A 274 19.53 -15.10 -6.87
CA VAL A 274 20.11 -13.92 -7.51
C VAL A 274 21.62 -14.12 -7.59
N ASP A 275 22.18 -13.95 -8.78
CA ASP A 275 23.62 -14.09 -9.01
C ASP A 275 24.38 -12.96 -8.31
N LYS A 276 25.59 -13.23 -7.81
CA LYS A 276 26.46 -12.19 -7.25
C LYS A 276 27.05 -11.29 -8.32
N ILE A 277 27.29 -11.82 -9.52
CA ILE A 277 27.91 -11.05 -10.60
C ILE A 277 26.85 -10.17 -11.25
N GLY A 278 27.05 -8.85 -11.25
CA GLY A 278 26.12 -7.89 -11.85
C GLY A 278 24.82 -7.70 -11.06
N THR A 279 24.81 -8.05 -9.77
CA THR A 279 23.76 -7.65 -8.82
C THR A 279 24.38 -7.29 -7.47
N CYS A 280 23.56 -6.83 -6.52
CA CYS A 280 23.96 -6.52 -5.15
C CYS A 280 23.61 -7.63 -4.16
N TYR A 281 23.60 -8.90 -4.60
CA TYR A 281 23.25 -10.00 -3.72
C TYR A 281 24.28 -10.19 -2.60
N GLY A 282 23.85 -9.98 -1.35
CA GLY A 282 24.67 -10.17 -0.15
C GLY A 282 25.57 -8.99 0.21
N GLU A 283 25.53 -7.90 -0.55
CA GLU A 283 26.39 -6.73 -0.38
C GLU A 283 25.60 -5.42 -0.59
N LYS A 284 26.11 -4.30 -0.11
CA LYS A 284 25.61 -2.98 -0.54
C LYS A 284 26.41 -2.58 -1.78
N CYS A 285 25.73 -2.19 -2.85
CA CYS A 285 26.38 -1.47 -3.94
C CYS A 285 25.96 -0.01 -3.91
N ASP A 286 26.89 0.85 -4.26
CA ASP A 286 26.61 2.22 -4.67
C ASP A 286 26.61 2.23 -6.21
N VAL A 287 25.53 2.72 -6.80
CA VAL A 287 25.38 2.99 -8.25
C VAL A 287 25.41 4.50 -8.44
#